data_AF-W6CYJ9-F1
#
_entry.id   AF-W6CYJ9-F1
#
_cell.length_a   1.000
_cell.length_b   1.000
_cell.length_c   1.000
_cell.angle_alpha   90.00
_cell.angle_beta   90.00
_cell.angle_gamma   90.00
#
_symmetry.space_group_name_H-M   'P 1'
#
loop_
_entity.id
_entity.type
_entity.pdbx_description
1 polymer ?
#
loop_
_entity_poly.entity_id
_entity_poly.type
_entity_poly.pdbx_seq_one_letter_code
_entity_poly.pdbx_strand_id
1 'polypeptide(L)' 'MAAVRGQVLVALGACLALAFLQSVAATTYTVGGSAGWTIPASNAKLYTDWVKATTFKLGDILVFKFATNVHNV' A
#
# COMPACT_ATOMS: atom_id res chain seq x y z
N MET A 1 -5.17 -27.55 39.60
CA MET A 1 -5.68 -27.85 38.24
C MET A 1 -6.45 -26.69 37.60
N ALA A 2 -7.29 -25.93 38.34
CA ALA A 2 -8.02 -24.79 37.79
C ALA A 2 -7.12 -23.62 37.31
N ALA A 3 -6.06 -23.28 38.06
CA ALA A 3 -5.14 -22.21 37.69
C ALA A 3 -4.39 -22.49 36.36
N VAL A 4 -3.95 -23.73 36.14
CA VAL A 4 -3.28 -24.17 34.90
C VAL A 4 -4.22 -24.07 33.70
N ARG A 5 -5.50 -24.45 33.85
CA ARG A 5 -6.52 -24.31 32.80
C ARG A 5 -6.77 -22.84 32.43
N GLY A 6 -6.82 -21.96 33.44
CA GLY A 6 -6.96 -20.52 33.22
C GLY A 6 -5.78 -19.92 32.45
N GLN A 7 -4.55 -20.29 32.81
CA GLN A 7 -3.33 -19.83 32.13
C GLN A 7 -3.28 -20.28 30.66
N VAL A 8 -3.68 -21.53 30.36
CA VAL A 8 -3.73 -22.05 28.99
C VAL A 8 -4.75 -21.29 28.14
N LEU A 9 -5.93 -20.96 28.69
CA LEU A 9 -6.95 -20.19 27.99
C LEU A 9 -6.50 -18.74 27.69
N VAL A 10 -5.84 -18.09 28.65
CA VAL A 10 -5.28 -16.75 28.47
C VAL A 10 -4.18 -16.76 27.41
N ALA A 11 -3.29 -17.75 27.44
CA ALA A 11 -2.22 -17.89 26.44
C ALA A 11 -2.78 -18.12 25.03
N LEU A 12 -3.79 -18.98 24.87
CA LEU A 12 -4.46 -19.21 23.59
C LEU A 12 -5.16 -17.95 23.07
N GLY A 13 -5.84 -17.20 23.95
CA GLY A 13 -6.47 -15.93 23.59
C GLY A 13 -5.46 -14.88 23.13
N ALA A 14 -4.33 -14.75 23.83
CA ALA A 14 -3.24 -13.85 23.45
C ALA A 14 -2.61 -14.25 22.11
N CYS A 15 -2.36 -15.55 21.88
CA CYS A 15 -1.83 -16.05 20.60
C CYS A 15 -2.80 -15.78 19.44
N LEU A 16 -4.11 -15.98 19.63
CA LEU A 16 -5.10 -15.63 18.61
C LEU A 16 -5.09 -14.13 18.33
N ALA A 17 -5.06 -13.28 19.36
CA ALA A 17 -5.06 -11.83 19.19
C ALA A 17 -3.83 -11.33 18.41
N LEU A 18 -2.64 -11.88 18.69
CA LEU A 18 -1.42 -11.56 17.95
C LEU A 18 -1.45 -12.05 16.50
N ALA A 19 -2.15 -13.16 16.22
CA ALA A 19 -2.32 -13.68 14.86
C ALA A 19 -3.18 -12.76 13.96
N PHE A 20 -3.99 -11.86 14.54
CA PHE A 20 -4.77 -10.87 13.81
C PHE A 20 -4.06 -9.53 13.62
N LEU A 21 -2.85 -9.36 14.14
CA LEU A 21 -2.04 -8.17 13.86
C LEU A 21 -1.51 -8.23 12.43
N GLN A 22 -2.28 -7.75 11.47
CA GLN A 22 -1.79 -7.56 10.11
C GLN A 22 -0.88 -6.34 10.07
N SER A 23 0.41 -6.55 9.80
CA SER A 23 1.32 -5.46 9.46
C SER A 23 1.04 -4.99 8.03
N VAL A 24 0.41 -3.83 7.85
CA VAL A 24 0.31 -3.20 6.54
C VAL A 24 1.55 -2.33 6.32
N ALA A 25 2.42 -2.74 5.40
CA ALA A 25 3.52 -1.90 4.94
C ALA A 25 3.02 -1.06 3.76
N ALA A 26 2.95 0.25 3.96
CA ALA A 26 2.62 1.20 2.91
C ALA A 26 3.72 1.24 1.84
N THR A 27 3.33 1.17 0.59
CA THR A 27 4.22 1.34 -0.58
C THR A 27 4.02 2.70 -1.21
N THR A 28 5.10 3.33 -1.67
CA THR A 28 5.04 4.58 -2.41
C THR A 28 5.24 4.32 -3.89
N TYR A 29 4.31 4.77 -4.73
CA TYR A 29 4.36 4.64 -6.18
C TYR A 29 4.48 6.01 -6.84
N THR A 30 5.42 6.17 -7.78
CA THR A 30 5.44 7.35 -8.66
C THR A 30 4.48 7.11 -9.81
N VAL A 31 3.49 8.00 -9.95
CA VAL A 31 2.48 7.95 -11.03
C VAL A 31 3.18 8.09 -12.38
N GLY A 32 2.88 7.19 -13.31
CA GLY A 32 3.53 7.15 -14.64
C GLY A 32 4.96 6.58 -14.64
N GLY A 33 5.46 6.09 -13.50
CA GLY A 33 6.79 5.50 -13.39
C GLY A 33 7.90 6.51 -13.69
N SER A 34 8.81 6.16 -14.60
CA SER A 34 9.93 7.03 -15.00
C SER A 34 9.48 8.28 -15.77
N ALA A 35 8.31 8.25 -16.41
CA ALA A 35 7.77 9.40 -17.12
C ALA A 35 7.21 10.49 -16.17
N GLY A 36 6.82 10.11 -14.94
CA GLY A 36 6.20 11.01 -13.98
C GLY A 36 4.80 11.48 -14.40
N TRP A 37 4.37 12.60 -13.82
CA TRP A 37 3.11 13.25 -14.14
C TRP A 37 3.33 14.29 -15.25
N THR A 38 2.90 13.95 -16.46
CA THR A 38 3.06 14.72 -17.69
C THR A 38 1.88 14.51 -18.66
N ILE A 39 1.80 15.35 -19.69
CA ILE A 39 0.91 15.11 -20.84
C ILE A 39 1.63 14.13 -21.79
N PRO A 40 1.11 12.89 -22.00
CA PRO A 40 1.83 11.92 -22.82
C PRO A 40 1.91 12.35 -24.29
N ALA A 41 3.13 12.57 -24.79
CA ALA A 41 3.36 13.05 -26.15
C ALA A 41 3.19 11.98 -27.24
N SER A 42 3.56 10.72 -26.94
CA SER A 42 3.57 9.61 -27.90
C SER A 42 2.82 8.38 -27.42
N ASN A 43 2.81 8.12 -26.11
CA ASN A 43 2.10 6.99 -25.52
C ASN A 43 0.80 7.44 -24.84
N ALA A 44 -0.31 7.41 -25.59
CA ALA A 44 -1.64 7.71 -25.04
C ALA A 44 -2.09 6.76 -23.91
N LYS A 45 -1.43 5.61 -23.72
CA LYS A 45 -1.76 4.60 -22.70
C LYS A 45 -0.85 4.65 -21.48
N LEU A 46 0.05 5.64 -21.37
CA LEU A 46 1.05 5.73 -20.30
C LEU A 46 0.48 5.40 -18.91
N TYR A 47 -0.58 6.09 -18.49
CA TYR A 47 -1.15 5.89 -17.16
C TYR A 47 -1.96 4.61 -17.03
N THR A 48 -2.66 4.19 -18.08
CA THR A 48 -3.42 2.94 -18.06
C THR A 48 -2.50 1.73 -17.98
N ASP A 49 -1.35 1.77 -18.65
CA ASP A 49 -0.36 0.68 -18.62
C ASP A 49 0.36 0.67 -17.27
N TRP A 50 0.68 1.84 -16.73
CA TRP A 50 1.23 1.98 -15.37
C TRP A 50 0.28 1.43 -14.30
N VAL A 51 -1.02 1.76 -14.36
CA VAL A 51 -2.02 1.20 -13.42
C VAL A 51 -2.14 -0.31 -13.58
N LYS A 52 -2.18 -0.84 -14.80
CA LYS A 52 -2.27 -2.30 -15.04
C LYS A 52 -1.07 -3.07 -14.46
N ALA A 53 0.10 -2.45 -14.39
CA ALA A 53 1.29 -3.03 -13.82
C ALA A 53 1.38 -2.86 -12.29
N THR A 54 0.44 -2.17 -11.66
CA THR A 54 0.52 -1.80 -10.23
C THR A 54 -0.68 -2.36 -9.45
N THR A 55 -0.42 -2.90 -8.25
CA THR A 55 -1.47 -3.33 -7.31
C THR A 55 -1.43 -2.43 -6.10
N PHE A 56 -2.50 -1.66 -5.88
CA PHE A 56 -2.62 -0.77 -4.73
C PHE A 56 -3.23 -1.49 -3.53
N LYS A 57 -2.70 -1.18 -2.36
CA LYS A 57 -3.21 -1.61 -1.05
C LYS A 57 -3.59 -0.38 -0.24
N LEU A 58 -4.46 -0.59 0.74
CA LEU A 58 -4.81 0.47 1.67
C LEU A 58 -3.54 0.98 2.38
N GLY A 59 -3.39 2.30 2.43
CA GLY A 59 -2.22 2.96 3.02
C GLY A 59 -1.10 3.27 2.04
N ASP A 60 -1.16 2.79 0.80
CA ASP A 60 -0.18 3.17 -0.23
C ASP A 60 -0.27 4.65 -0.61
N ILE A 61 0.84 5.21 -1.10
CA ILE A 61 0.99 6.62 -1.44
C ILE A 61 1.25 6.75 -2.95
N LEU A 62 0.50 7.63 -3.61
CA LEU A 62 0.74 8.03 -4.99
C LEU A 62 1.49 9.36 -5.04
N VAL A 63 2.67 9.35 -5.65
CA VAL A 63 3.50 10.54 -5.84
C VAL A 63 3.36 11.02 -7.27
N PHE A 64 2.73 12.18 -7.42
CA PHE A 64 2.64 12.90 -8.69
C PHE A 64 3.86 13.80 -8.81
N LYS A 65 4.83 13.39 -9.63
CA LYS A 65 6.10 14.09 -9.80
C LYS A 65 6.06 14.92 -11.08
N PHE A 66 6.10 16.24 -10.94
CA PHE A 66 6.13 17.21 -12.04
C PHE A 66 6.86 18.49 -11.62
N ALA A 67 7.31 19.28 -12.60
CA ALA A 67 7.92 20.58 -12.34
C ALA A 67 6.88 21.57 -11.77
N THR A 68 7.27 22.35 -10.77
CA THR A 68 6.40 23.33 -10.11
C THR A 68 5.74 24.27 -11.13
N ASN A 69 4.45 24.55 -10.95
CA ASN A 69 3.62 25.38 -11.83
C ASN A 69 3.36 24.84 -13.25
N VAL A 70 3.76 23.60 -13.58
CA VAL A 70 3.49 23.00 -14.91
C VAL A 70 2.20 22.18 -14.92
N HIS A 71 1.95 21.43 -13.84
CA HIS A 71 0.77 20.56 -13.70
C HIS A 71 0.12 20.73 -12.32
N ASN A 72 -1.03 20.10 -12.13
CA ASN A 72 -1.74 19.97 -10.85
C ASN A 72 -2.21 18.51 -10.66
N VAL A 73 -2.81 18.22 -9.50
CA VAL A 73 -3.40 16.92 -9.15
C VAL A 73 -4.83 17.14 -8.69
#